data_AF-A0A815U7P5-F1
#
_entry.id   AF-A0A815U7P5-F1
#
_cell.length_a   1.000
_cell.length_b   1.000
_cell.length_c   1.000
_cell.angle_alpha   90.00
_cell.angle_beta   90.00
_cell.angle_gamma   90.00
#
_symmetry.space_group_name_H-M   'P 1'
#
loop_
_entity.id
_entity.type
_entity.pdbx_description
1 polymer ?
#
loop_
_entity_poly.entity_id
_entity_poly.type
_entity_poly.pdbx_seq_one_letter_code
_entity_poly.pdbx_strand_id
1 'polypeptide(L)'
;MNLKDAEIQYALAEAKNNGEDNDDDNPILNNGKRSIIEEQEAIKKSIKKVLSTADEDDMLFTKKVKTEAEKAKEDEAYIEWLKGQKSELPDSSMKTDLKYLHDYWNDPSLSERDRFLRDFILNKMHLRHADDDDEDDETK
;
A
#
# COMPACT_ATOMS: atom_id res chain seq x y z
N MET A 1 -13.24 0.49 24.26
CA MET A 1 -12.75 -0.88 24.03
C MET A 1 -12.40 -1.00 22.56
N ASN A 2 -11.20 -1.46 22.21
CA ASN A 2 -10.83 -1.69 20.81
C ASN A 2 -11.55 -2.93 20.28
N LEU A 3 -11.93 -2.93 19.00
CA LEU A 3 -12.60 -4.06 18.33
C LEU A 3 -11.82 -5.37 18.48
N LYS A 4 -10.48 -5.29 18.43
CA LYS A 4 -9.59 -6.43 18.63
C LYS A 4 -9.66 -7.01 20.05
N ASP A 5 -9.80 -6.15 21.06
CA ASP A 5 -9.95 -6.59 22.45
C ASP A 5 -11.29 -7.30 22.65
N ALA A 6 -12.34 -6.85 21.95
CA ALA A 6 -13.66 -7.47 22.02
C ALA A 6 -13.70 -8.84 21.33
N GLU A 7 -13.04 -8.99 20.17
CA GLU A 7 -12.91 -10.28 19.47
C GLU A 7 -12.18 -11.32 20.34
N ILE A 8 -11.11 -10.92 21.02
CA ILE A 8 -10.36 -11.79 21.94
C ILE A 8 -11.24 -12.21 23.14
N GLN A 9 -11.99 -11.27 23.71
CA GLN A 9 -12.90 -11.56 24.83
C GLN A 9 -14.03 -12.51 24.41
N TYR A 10 -14.56 -12.34 23.19
CA TYR A 10 -15.59 -13.21 22.65
C TYR A 10 -15.09 -14.65 22.46
N ALA A 11 -13.91 -14.81 21.84
CA ALA A 11 -13.29 -16.13 21.66
C ALA A 11 -12.99 -16.83 23.00
N LEU A 12 -12.58 -16.06 24.02
CA LEU A 12 -12.32 -16.59 25.36
C LEU A 12 -13.61 -17.00 26.09
N ALA A 13 -14.71 -16.26 25.88
CA ALA A 13 -16.02 -16.58 26.43
C ALA A 13 -16.62 -17.83 25.76
N GLU A 14 -16.46 -17.97 24.45
CA GLU A 14 -16.92 -19.12 23.68
C GLU A 14 -16.19 -20.41 24.09
N ALA A 15 -14.86 -20.34 24.25
CA ALA A 15 -14.07 -21.47 24.75
C ALA A 15 -14.45 -21.91 26.17
N LYS A 16 -14.93 -20.99 27.02
CA LYS A 16 -15.41 -21.30 28.39
C LYS A 16 -16.81 -21.90 28.41
N ASN A 17 -17.63 -21.65 27.40
CA ASN A 17 -19.03 -22.10 27.36
C ASN A 17 -19.18 -23.51 26.78
N ASN A 18 -18.16 -24.01 26.06
CA ASN A 18 -18.11 -25.37 25.49
C ASN A 18 -17.38 -26.41 26.38
N GLY A 19 -17.25 -26.13 27.68
CA GLY A 19 -16.43 -26.91 28.62
C GLY A 19 -17.17 -27.96 29.45
N GLU A 20 -18.17 -28.67 28.90
CA GLU A 20 -18.73 -29.88 29.53
C GLU A 20 -18.80 -31.02 28.51
N ASP A 21 -17.98 -32.04 28.75
CA ASP A 21 -17.94 -33.41 28.18
C ASP A 21 -18.22 -33.58 26.70
N ASN A 22 -17.16 -33.83 25.91
CA ASN A 22 -17.17 -34.88 24.88
C ASN A 22 -15.73 -35.34 24.59
N ASP A 23 -15.44 -36.59 24.95
CA ASP A 23 -14.40 -37.41 24.35
C ASP A 23 -14.71 -37.56 22.86
N ASP A 24 -14.15 -36.71 21.99
CA ASP A 24 -14.18 -36.94 20.54
C ASP A 24 -12.98 -36.29 19.82
N ASP A 25 -12.40 -37.07 18.92
CA ASP A 25 -11.17 -36.83 18.15
C ASP A 25 -11.25 -35.53 17.33
N ASN A 26 -10.82 -34.40 17.90
CA ASN A 26 -10.67 -33.15 17.16
C ASN A 26 -9.17 -32.83 16.92
N PRO A 27 -8.64 -33.00 15.69
CA PRO A 27 -7.19 -32.90 15.41
C PRO A 27 -6.63 -31.47 15.50
N ILE A 28 -7.42 -30.48 15.92
CA ILE A 28 -6.98 -29.08 16.03
C ILE A 28 -6.26 -28.81 17.37
N LEU A 29 -6.47 -29.65 18.38
CA LEU A 29 -5.98 -29.45 19.75
C LEU A 29 -4.69 -30.22 20.09
N ASN A 30 -4.05 -30.87 19.11
CA ASN A 30 -2.84 -31.67 19.35
C ASN A 30 -1.57 -31.06 18.74
N ASN A 31 -1.36 -29.77 18.96
CA ASN A 31 -0.03 -29.18 18.89
C ASN A 31 0.20 -28.50 20.23
N GLY A 32 1.38 -28.66 20.83
CA GLY A 32 1.82 -27.96 22.05
C GLY A 32 1.83 -26.44 21.88
N LYS A 33 0.65 -25.86 21.72
CA LYS A 33 0.36 -24.47 21.40
C LYS A 33 0.32 -23.74 22.73
N ARG A 34 1.25 -22.79 22.85
CA ARG A 34 1.30 -21.82 23.92
C ARG A 34 -0.07 -21.14 24.03
N SER A 35 -0.50 -20.82 25.25
CA SER A 35 -1.71 -20.00 25.46
C SER A 35 -1.58 -18.70 24.65
N ILE A 36 -2.69 -18.13 24.17
CA ILE A 36 -2.69 -16.83 23.47
C ILE A 36 -1.90 -15.78 24.26
N ILE A 37 -1.98 -15.81 25.58
CA ILE A 37 -1.23 -14.94 26.48
C ILE A 37 0.29 -15.20 26.36
N GLU A 38 0.70 -16.47 26.32
CA GLU A 38 2.09 -16.87 26.16
C GLU A 38 2.63 -16.54 24.76
N GLU A 39 1.80 -16.63 23.71
CA GLU A 39 2.17 -16.20 22.35
C GLU A 39 2.38 -14.69 22.27
N GLN A 40 1.48 -13.90 22.87
CA GLN A 40 1.64 -12.45 22.97
C GLN A 40 2.91 -12.06 23.73
N GLU A 41 3.17 -12.70 24.87
CA GLU A 41 4.39 -12.47 25.64
C GLU A 41 5.64 -12.89 24.87
N ALA A 42 5.60 -14.00 24.11
CA ALA A 42 6.69 -14.42 23.26
C ALA A 42 6.99 -13.40 22.15
N ILE A 43 5.96 -12.82 21.53
CA ILE A 43 6.09 -11.78 20.50
C ILE A 43 6.62 -10.47 21.10
N LYS A 44 6.10 -10.02 22.24
CA LYS A 44 6.61 -8.82 22.92
C LYS A 44 8.08 -8.99 23.29
N LYS A 45 8.45 -10.18 23.78
CA LYS A 45 9.83 -10.50 24.15
C LYS A 45 10.76 -10.55 22.93
N SER A 46 10.31 -11.09 21.80
CA SER A 46 11.11 -11.12 20.58
C SER A 46 11.34 -9.72 20.01
N ILE A 47 10.29 -8.87 19.95
CA ILE A 47 10.41 -7.47 19.51
C ILE A 47 11.35 -6.69 20.44
N LYS A 48 11.16 -6.81 21.77
CA LYS A 48 12.01 -6.12 22.75
C LYS A 48 13.47 -6.57 22.65
N LYS A 49 13.71 -7.86 22.40
CA LYS A 49 15.06 -8.39 22.19
C LYS A 49 15.71 -7.76 20.98
N VAL A 50 15.02 -7.68 19.84
CA VAL A 50 15.55 -7.04 18.62
C VAL A 50 15.82 -5.55 18.86
N LEU A 51 14.93 -4.85 19.55
CA LEU A 51 15.11 -3.44 19.90
C LEU A 51 16.32 -3.18 20.81
N SER A 52 16.65 -4.13 21.69
CA SER A 52 17.76 -3.99 22.64
C SER A 52 19.12 -4.36 22.04
N THR A 53 19.12 -5.02 20.89
CA THR A 53 20.34 -5.41 20.15
C THR A 53 20.59 -4.56 18.93
N ALA A 54 19.65 -3.69 18.55
CA ALA A 54 19.81 -2.75 17.46
C ALA A 54 20.53 -1.49 17.97
N ASP A 55 21.54 -1.03 17.24
CA ASP A 55 22.17 0.27 17.48
C ASP A 55 21.18 1.42 17.16
N GLU A 56 21.43 2.62 17.69
CA GLU A 56 20.55 3.80 17.45
C GLU A 56 20.34 4.12 15.97
N ASP A 57 21.27 3.73 15.10
CA ASP A 57 21.18 3.89 13.64
C ASP A 57 20.40 2.76 12.93
N ASP A 58 20.23 1.60 13.59
CA ASP A 58 19.47 0.46 13.08
C ASP A 58 18.01 0.52 13.57
N MET A 59 17.27 1.53 13.10
CA MET A 59 15.83 1.61 13.36
C MET A 59 15.12 0.33 12.89
N LEU A 60 14.44 -0.37 13.81
CA LEU A 60 13.67 -1.60 13.55
C LEU A 60 12.71 -1.49 12.34
N PHE A 61 12.21 -0.28 12.10
CA PHE A 61 11.42 0.05 10.93
C PHE A 61 12.14 1.12 10.11
N THR A 62 12.43 0.81 8.86
CA THR A 62 12.87 1.80 7.88
C THR A 62 11.67 2.34 7.12
N LYS A 63 11.71 3.62 6.75
CA LYS A 63 10.70 4.19 5.85
C LYS A 63 10.79 3.43 4.53
N LYS A 64 9.70 2.76 4.12
CA LYS A 64 9.64 2.13 2.80
C LYS A 64 9.88 3.19 1.73
N VAL A 65 11.01 3.11 1.05
CA VAL A 65 11.28 3.88 -0.16
C VAL A 65 10.56 3.17 -1.29
N LYS A 66 9.68 3.87 -2.00
CA LYS A 66 8.98 3.31 -3.16
C LYS A 66 10.04 2.89 -4.18
N THR A 67 9.99 1.64 -4.62
CA THR A 67 10.86 1.17 -5.71
C THR A 67 10.44 1.84 -7.02
N GLU A 68 11.35 1.99 -7.97
CA GLU A 68 11.03 2.57 -9.30
C GLU A 68 9.89 1.82 -9.99
N ALA A 69 9.84 0.50 -9.83
CA ALA A 69 8.76 -0.34 -10.37
C ALA A 69 7.39 -0.05 -9.73
N GLU A 70 7.35 0.24 -8.42
CA GLU A 70 6.12 0.65 -7.75
C GLU A 70 5.68 2.05 -8.21
N LYS A 71 6.63 2.97 -8.37
CA LYS A 71 6.36 4.32 -8.88
C LYS A 71 5.82 4.28 -10.31
N ALA A 72 6.41 3.47 -11.19
CA ALA A 72 5.91 3.30 -12.56
C ALA A 72 4.46 2.78 -12.61
N LYS A 73 4.13 1.80 -11.76
CA LYS A 73 2.75 1.28 -11.65
C LYS A 73 1.77 2.32 -11.10
N GLU A 74 2.21 3.14 -10.13
CA GLU A 74 1.40 4.25 -9.62
C GLU A 74 1.18 5.31 -10.70
N ASP A 75 2.21 5.65 -11.48
CA ASP A 75 2.13 6.59 -12.60
C ASP A 75 1.16 6.09 -13.69
N GLU A 76 1.20 4.81 -14.04
CA GLU A 76 0.24 4.18 -14.96
C GLU A 76 -1.19 4.27 -14.43
N ALA A 77 -1.40 3.90 -13.17
CA ALA A 77 -2.71 4.01 -12.53
C ALA A 77 -3.22 5.46 -12.47
N TYR A 78 -2.30 6.42 -12.32
CA TYR A 78 -2.60 7.84 -12.34
C TYR A 78 -3.01 8.34 -13.72
N ILE A 79 -2.32 7.89 -14.77
CA ILE A 79 -2.67 8.16 -16.16
C ILE A 79 -4.04 7.58 -16.51
N GLU A 80 -4.32 6.33 -16.12
CA GLU A 80 -5.63 5.68 -16.34
C GLU A 80 -6.76 6.45 -15.64
N TRP A 81 -6.52 6.93 -14.42
CA TRP A 81 -7.47 7.73 -13.67
C TRP A 81 -7.73 9.07 -14.37
N LEU A 82 -6.70 9.81 -14.77
CA LEU A 82 -6.86 11.07 -15.50
C LEU A 82 -7.63 10.92 -16.82
N LYS A 83 -7.52 9.76 -17.48
CA LYS A 83 -8.30 9.42 -18.69
C LYS A 83 -9.76 9.05 -18.39
N GLY A 84 -10.17 8.99 -17.12
CA GLY A 84 -11.49 8.56 -16.69
C GLY A 84 -11.72 7.04 -16.82
N GLN A 85 -10.68 6.24 -17.09
CA GLN A 85 -10.79 4.78 -17.22
C GLN A 85 -10.83 4.07 -15.87
N LYS A 86 -10.40 4.76 -14.81
CA LYS A 86 -10.35 4.25 -13.44
C LYS A 86 -11.07 5.21 -12.51
N SER A 87 -11.92 4.69 -11.62
CA SER A 87 -12.72 5.52 -10.70
C SER A 87 -11.98 5.89 -9.41
N GLU A 88 -10.91 5.16 -9.07
CA GLU A 88 -10.23 5.27 -7.78
C GLU A 88 -8.71 5.30 -7.92
N LEU A 89 -8.10 6.22 -7.17
CA LEU A 89 -6.66 6.31 -6.98
C LEU A 89 -6.29 5.75 -5.59
N PRO A 90 -5.14 5.07 -5.48
CA PRO A 90 -4.65 4.57 -4.19
C PRO A 90 -4.26 5.70 -3.24
N ASP A 91 -3.92 6.89 -3.75
CA ASP A 91 -3.57 8.06 -2.95
C ASP A 91 -4.72 9.08 -2.89
N SER A 92 -5.35 9.18 -1.71
CA SER A 92 -6.44 10.12 -1.44
C SER A 92 -5.99 11.58 -1.41
N SER A 93 -4.71 11.86 -1.12
CA SER A 93 -4.18 13.23 -1.13
C SER A 93 -4.09 13.73 -2.57
N MET A 94 -3.42 12.96 -3.42
CA MET A 94 -3.28 13.28 -4.85
C MET A 94 -4.64 13.35 -5.56
N LYS A 95 -5.59 12.49 -5.20
CA LYS A 95 -6.95 12.54 -5.75
C LYS A 95 -7.61 13.91 -5.54
N THR A 96 -7.37 14.54 -4.39
CA THR A 96 -7.98 15.84 -4.06
C THR A 96 -7.35 16.97 -4.88
N ASP A 97 -6.02 16.97 -4.97
CA ASP A 97 -5.28 18.00 -5.72
C ASP A 97 -5.55 17.92 -7.22
N LEU A 98 -5.70 16.69 -7.74
CA LEU A 98 -5.79 16.42 -9.18
C LEU A 98 -7.24 16.30 -9.67
N LYS A 99 -8.21 16.39 -8.75
CA LYS A 99 -9.64 16.35 -9.05
C LYS A 99 -10.04 17.40 -10.09
N TYR A 100 -9.61 18.65 -9.90
CA TYR A 100 -9.96 19.74 -10.81
C TYR A 100 -9.42 19.51 -12.22
N LEU A 101 -8.20 18.97 -12.32
CA LEU A 101 -7.58 18.65 -13.59
C LEU A 101 -8.29 17.47 -14.27
N HIS A 102 -8.59 16.42 -13.51
CA HIS A 102 -9.37 15.27 -13.97
C HIS A 102 -10.73 15.71 -14.54
N ASP A 103 -11.48 16.52 -13.79
CA ASP A 103 -12.81 16.96 -14.19
C ASP A 103 -12.73 17.84 -15.45
N TYR A 104 -11.71 18.70 -15.55
CA TYR A 104 -11.47 19.53 -16.74
C TYR A 104 -11.09 18.71 -17.98
N TRP A 105 -10.20 17.71 -17.85
CA TRP A 105 -9.76 16.88 -18.99
C TRP A 105 -10.80 15.87 -19.49
N ASN A 106 -11.78 15.56 -18.65
CA ASN A 106 -12.91 14.71 -18.99
C ASN A 106 -14.17 15.50 -19.42
N ASP A 107 -14.09 16.84 -19.45
CA ASP A 107 -15.18 17.68 -19.93
C ASP A 107 -15.34 17.53 -21.47
N PRO A 108 -16.54 17.22 -21.98
CA PRO A 108 -16.80 17.16 -23.43
C PRO A 108 -16.68 18.51 -24.14
N SER A 109 -16.65 19.62 -23.41
CA SER A 109 -16.45 20.97 -23.96
C SER A 109 -14.98 21.38 -24.12
N LEU A 110 -14.04 20.46 -23.83
CA LEU A 110 -12.60 20.71 -23.90
C LEU A 110 -12.17 21.09 -25.33
N SER A 111 -11.35 22.15 -25.44
CA SER A 111 -10.87 22.62 -26.74
C SER A 111 -9.99 21.59 -27.43
N GLU A 112 -9.88 21.63 -28.77
CA GLU A 112 -9.00 20.71 -29.50
C GLU A 112 -7.53 20.84 -29.10
N ARG A 113 -7.09 22.06 -28.75
CA ARG A 113 -5.73 22.30 -28.23
C ARG A 113 -5.53 21.63 -26.88
N ASP A 114 -6.51 21.71 -25.99
CA ASP A 114 -6.42 21.11 -24.65
C ASP A 114 -6.56 19.58 -24.70
N ARG A 115 -7.37 19.05 -25.64
CA ARG A 115 -7.42 17.61 -25.95
C ARG A 115 -6.07 17.09 -26.45
N PHE A 116 -5.43 17.86 -27.34
CA PHE A 116 -4.09 17.55 -27.81
C PHE A 116 -3.07 17.59 -26.67
N LEU A 117 -3.10 18.63 -25.83
CA LEU A 117 -2.20 18.77 -24.69
C LEU A 117 -2.37 17.61 -23.69
N ARG A 118 -3.61 17.21 -23.39
CA ARG A 118 -3.91 16.04 -22.59
C ARG A 118 -3.24 14.79 -23.16
N ASP A 119 -3.42 14.51 -24.44
CA ASP A 119 -2.82 13.33 -25.08
C ASP A 119 -1.29 13.41 -25.12
N PHE A 120 -0.74 14.60 -25.39
CA PHE A 120 0.70 14.88 -25.42
C PHE A 120 1.38 14.64 -24.06
N ILE A 121 0.77 15.12 -22.98
CA ILE A 121 1.28 14.92 -21.61
C ILE A 121 1.14 13.46 -21.20
N LEU A 122 -0.04 12.86 -21.40
CA LEU A 122 -0.33 11.49 -20.95
C LEU A 122 0.48 10.43 -21.71
N ASN A 123 0.81 10.67 -22.98
CA ASN A 123 1.65 9.77 -23.77
C ASN A 123 3.16 10.07 -23.62
N LYS A 124 3.55 10.95 -22.68
CA LYS A 124 4.94 11.33 -22.40
C LYS A 124 5.72 11.77 -23.65
N MET A 125 5.04 12.36 -24.63
CA MET A 125 5.64 12.76 -25.91
C MET A 125 6.69 13.88 -25.75
N HIS A 126 6.67 14.61 -24.62
CA HIS A 126 7.68 15.59 -24.25
C HIS A 126 9.06 14.98 -23.95
N LEU A 127 9.13 13.70 -23.56
CA LEU A 127 10.40 13.03 -23.28
C LEU A 127 11.12 12.58 -24.57
N ARG A 128 10.38 12.39 -25.67
CA ARG A 128 10.95 11.94 -26.94
C ARG A 128 11.95 12.92 -27.56
N HIS A 129 11.89 14.20 -27.22
CA HIS A 129 12.81 15.21 -27.75
C HIS A 129 14.07 15.39 -26.89
N ALA A 130 14.09 14.90 -25.65
CA ALA A 130 15.25 15.04 -24.78
C ALA A 130 16.34 13.99 -25.08
N ASP A 131 15.96 12.83 -25.61
CA ASP A 131 16.91 11.75 -25.96
C ASP A 131 17.68 12.04 -27.28
N ASP A 132 17.21 12.99 -28.09
CA ASP A 132 17.83 13.32 -29.39
C ASP A 132 18.83 14.52 -29.30
N ASP A 133 18.85 15.28 -28.19
CA ASP A 133 19.70 16.48 -28.04
C ASP A 133 21.07 16.21 -27.38
N ASP A 134 21.34 14.97 -26.92
CA ASP A 134 22.59 14.59 -26.23
C ASP A 134 23.67 13.96 -27.14
N GLU A 135 23.46 13.83 -28.47
CA GLU A 135 24.41 13.20 -29.40
C GLU A 135 25.28 14.16 -30.26
N ASP A 136 25.14 15.49 -30.13
CA ASP A 136 25.71 16.44 -31.12
C ASP A 136 26.71 17.50 -30.57
N ASP A 137 27.49 17.22 -29.52
CA ASP A 137 28.55 18.16 -29.04
C ASP A 137 29.93 17.52 -28.74
N GLU A 138 30.36 16.53 -29.55
CA GLU A 138 31.74 15.99 -29.46
C GLU A 138 32.50 15.86 -30.80
N THR A 139 32.09 16.57 -31.87
CA THR A 139 32.93 16.66 -33.08
C THR A 139 32.95 18.06 -33.73
N LYS A 140 33.80 18.95 -33.23
CA LYS A 140 34.43 19.97 -34.09
C LYS A 140 35.77 20.49 -33.60
#